data_AF-A0A4Q3T506-F1
#
_entry.id   AF-A0A4Q3T506-F1
#
_cell.length_a   1.000
_cell.length_b   1.000
_cell.length_c   1.000
_cell.angle_alpha   90.00
_cell.angle_beta   90.00
_cell.angle_gamma   90.00
#
_symmetry.space_group_name_H-M   'P 1'
#
loop_
_entity.id
_entity.type
_entity.pdbx_description
1 polymer ?
#
loop_
_entity_poly.entity_id
_entity_poly.type
_entity_poly.pdbx_seq_one_letter_code
_entity_poly.pdbx_strand_id
1 'polypeptide(L)'
;MTFLTDEQRSQMLANGAARARGDTPDPLPVVKLYTLDAGAVWLLTELDADGDTAFGLCDAGTGSPELGQVSLSALEGVRGPRGMR
;
A
#
# COMPACT_ATOMS: atom_id res chain seq x y z
N MET A 1 2.33 13.11 -5.82
CA MET A 1 3.73 12.64 -6.00
C MET A 1 3.61 11.14 -6.17
N THR A 2 4.13 10.52 -7.24
CA THR A 2 3.74 9.12 -7.52
C THR A 2 4.50 8.15 -6.61
N PHE A 3 3.79 7.39 -5.77
CA PHE A 3 4.38 6.36 -4.89
C PHE A 3 4.88 5.10 -5.62
N LEU A 4 4.35 4.85 -6.81
CA LEU A 4 4.56 3.62 -7.57
C LEU A 4 5.25 3.94 -8.89
N THR A 5 6.17 3.06 -9.31
CA THR A 5 6.56 3.00 -10.72
C THR A 5 5.39 2.48 -11.57
N ASP A 6 5.44 2.71 -12.89
CA ASP A 6 4.43 2.17 -13.81
C ASP A 6 4.37 0.64 -13.76
N GLU A 7 5.52 -0.02 -13.58
CA GLU A 7 5.62 -1.47 -13.42
C GLU A 7 4.94 -1.95 -12.14
N GLN A 8 5.22 -1.31 -11.00
CA GLN A 8 4.56 -1.64 -9.72
C GLN A 8 3.06 -1.41 -9.79
N ARG A 9 2.62 -0.29 -10.38
CA ARG A 9 1.20 0.02 -10.59
C ARG A 9 0.53 -1.06 -11.44
N SER A 10 1.13 -1.43 -12.56
CA SER A 10 0.61 -2.47 -13.46
C SER A 10 0.46 -3.81 -12.74
N GLN A 11 1.49 -4.24 -11.99
CA GLN A 11 1.45 -5.50 -11.25
C GLN A 11 0.39 -5.48 -10.14
N MET A 12 0.29 -4.40 -9.37
CA MET A 12 -0.70 -4.29 -8.30
C MET A 12 -2.14 -4.27 -8.84
N LEU A 13 -2.38 -3.60 -9.98
CA LEU A 13 -3.68 -3.63 -10.67
C LEU A 13 -4.03 -5.04 -11.18
N ALA A 14 -3.05 -5.78 -11.69
CA ALA A 14 -3.26 -7.17 -12.10
C ALA A 14 -3.65 -8.06 -10.92
N ASN A 15 -3.00 -7.87 -9.76
CA ASN A 15 -3.34 -8.58 -8.53
C ASN A 15 -4.75 -8.22 -8.04
N GLY A 16 -5.11 -6.93 -8.03
CA GLY A 16 -6.45 -6.46 -7.65
C GLY A 16 -7.54 -6.99 -8.59
N ALA A 17 -7.28 -6.99 -9.90
CA ALA A 17 -8.19 -7.54 -10.88
C ALA A 17 -8.40 -9.06 -10.71
N ALA A 18 -7.37 -9.81 -10.30
CA ALA A 18 -7.53 -11.23 -9.96
C ALA A 18 -8.43 -11.42 -8.74
N ARG A 19 -8.18 -10.67 -7.66
CA ARG A 19 -9.02 -10.68 -6.46
C ARG A 19 -10.48 -10.35 -6.77
N ALA A 20 -10.73 -9.35 -7.60
CA ALA A 20 -12.08 -8.92 -8.00
C ALA A 20 -12.86 -10.00 -8.78
N ARG A 21 -12.17 -10.90 -9.49
CA ARG A 21 -12.79 -12.06 -10.16
C ARG A 21 -13.12 -13.22 -9.21
N GLY A 22 -12.76 -13.11 -7.93
CA GLY A 22 -12.92 -14.17 -6.94
C GLY A 22 -11.72 -15.10 -6.82
N ASP A 23 -10.60 -14.79 -7.50
CA ASP A 23 -9.36 -15.52 -7.28
C ASP A 23 -8.85 -15.22 -5.85
N THR A 24 -8.12 -16.15 -5.24
CA THR A 24 -7.48 -15.97 -3.93
C THR A 24 -5.95 -15.92 -4.06
N PRO A 25 -5.40 -14.91 -4.75
CA PRO A 25 -3.95 -14.81 -4.93
C PRO A 25 -3.27 -14.54 -3.58
N ASP A 26 -2.08 -15.11 -3.40
CA ASP A 26 -1.16 -14.85 -2.28
C ASP A 26 0.16 -14.27 -2.83
N PRO A 27 0.13 -13.04 -3.36
CA PRO A 27 1.30 -12.42 -3.97
C PRO A 27 2.31 -11.95 -2.91
N LEU A 28 3.59 -11.95 -3.28
CA LEU A 28 4.61 -11.23 -2.52
C LEU A 28 4.34 -9.70 -2.55
N PRO A 29 4.75 -8.94 -1.52
CA PRO A 29 4.66 -7.47 -1.55
C PRO A 29 5.34 -6.88 -2.78
N VAL A 30 4.62 -6.02 -3.51
CA VAL A 30 5.11 -5.34 -4.72
C VAL A 30 5.83 -4.05 -4.37
N VAL A 31 5.37 -3.37 -3.32
CA VAL A 31 5.98 -2.12 -2.84
C VAL A 31 6.00 -2.08 -1.32
N LYS A 32 7.07 -1.48 -0.78
CA LYS A 32 7.19 -1.10 0.62
C LYS A 32 7.22 0.42 0.73
N LEU A 33 6.20 1.00 1.35
CA LEU A 33 6.15 2.40 1.72
C LEU A 33 6.43 2.54 3.20
N TYR A 34 7.08 3.62 3.62
CA TYR A 34 7.38 3.87 5.02
C TYR A 34 7.59 5.35 5.27
N THR A 35 7.35 5.77 6.52
CA THR A 35 7.73 7.11 6.98
C THR A 35 9.12 7.10 7.62
N LEU A 36 9.90 8.16 7.42
CA LEU A 36 11.25 8.25 8.01
C LEU A 36 11.28 8.33 9.54
N ASP A 37 10.22 8.79 10.19
CA ASP A 37 10.20 9.01 11.64
C ASP A 37 8.92 8.66 12.39
N ALA A 38 7.88 8.14 11.72
CA ALA A 38 6.69 7.63 12.42
C ALA A 38 6.79 6.13 12.74
N GLY A 39 7.79 5.42 12.21
CA GLY A 39 7.85 3.96 12.30
C GLY A 39 6.74 3.25 11.51
N ALA A 40 5.96 3.99 10.71
CA ALA A 40 4.87 3.46 9.91
C ALA A 40 5.41 2.79 8.63
N VAL A 41 4.82 1.65 8.27
CA VAL A 41 5.22 0.80 7.14
C VAL A 41 3.97 0.21 6.47
N TRP A 42 3.96 0.20 5.15
CA TRP A 42 2.94 -0.47 4.33
C TRP A 42 3.63 -1.40 3.33
N LEU A 43 3.27 -2.68 3.35
CA LEU A 43 3.68 -3.69 2.36
C LEU A 43 2.47 -4.01 1.49
N LEU A 44 2.42 -3.41 0.30
CA LEU A 44 1.24 -3.44 -0.55
C LEU A 44 1.38 -4.45 -1.68
N THR A 45 0.29 -5.15 -1.95
CA THR A 45 0.23 -6.25 -2.93
C THR A 45 -0.70 -5.95 -4.09
N GLU A 46 -1.82 -5.29 -3.83
CA GLU A 46 -2.91 -5.10 -4.79
C GLU A 46 -3.36 -3.65 -4.84
N LEU A 47 -3.87 -3.23 -5.99
CA LEU A 47 -4.49 -1.92 -6.21
C LEU A 47 -5.85 -2.14 -6.86
N ASP A 48 -6.88 -1.49 -6.32
CA ASP A 48 -8.21 -1.50 -6.91
C ASP A 48 -8.23 -0.70 -8.24
N ALA A 49 -9.29 -0.89 -9.02
CA ALA A 49 -9.50 -0.25 -10.32
C ALA A 49 -9.60 1.29 -10.23
N ASP A 50 -9.88 1.84 -9.04
CA ASP A 50 -9.84 3.28 -8.78
C ASP A 50 -8.40 3.85 -8.84
N GLY A 51 -7.39 2.99 -8.80
CA GLY A 51 -5.99 3.36 -8.87
C GLY A 51 -5.43 4.05 -7.61
N ASP A 52 -6.19 4.04 -6.51
CA ASP A 52 -5.86 4.68 -5.23
C ASP A 52 -6.00 3.74 -4.03
N THR A 53 -7.01 2.88 -4.00
CA THR A 53 -7.27 1.94 -2.90
C THR A 53 -6.35 0.73 -3.03
N ALA A 54 -5.31 0.67 -2.21
CA ALA A 54 -4.39 -0.45 -2.14
C ALA A 54 -4.75 -1.41 -1.02
N PHE A 55 -4.32 -2.67 -1.13
CA PHE A 55 -4.43 -3.68 -0.08
C PHE A 55 -3.05 -4.23 0.29
N GLY A 56 -2.87 -4.57 1.57
CA GLY A 56 -1.65 -5.20 2.05
C GLY A 56 -1.52 -5.20 3.57
N LEU A 57 -0.29 -5.47 4.04
CA LEU A 57 0.05 -5.43 5.46
C LEU A 57 0.44 -4.01 5.87
N CYS A 58 -0.27 -3.46 6.84
CA CYS A 58 -0.19 -2.05 7.24
C CYS A 58 0.15 -1.93 8.73
N ASP A 59 1.19 -1.18 9.05
CA ASP A 59 1.49 -0.73 10.41
C ASP A 59 1.58 0.80 10.43
N ALA A 60 0.70 1.45 11.19
CA ALA A 60 0.69 2.90 11.35
C ALA A 60 1.73 3.41 12.38
N GLY A 61 2.74 2.62 12.73
CA GLY A 61 3.75 2.93 13.74
C GLY A 61 3.42 2.40 15.13
N THR A 62 2.50 1.43 15.21
CA THR A 62 2.04 0.81 16.45
C THR A 62 2.88 -0.42 16.84
N GLY A 63 3.63 -0.99 15.90
CA GLY A 63 4.34 -2.25 16.08
C GLY A 63 3.44 -3.49 16.01
N SER A 64 2.17 -3.32 15.61
CA SER A 64 1.16 -4.38 15.47
C SER A 64 0.53 -4.29 14.08
N PRO A 65 1.20 -4.85 13.04
CA PRO A 65 0.72 -4.76 11.66
C PRO A 65 -0.58 -5.55 11.44
N GLU A 66 -1.45 -5.03 10.59
CA GLU A 66 -2.74 -5.63 10.21
C GLU A 66 -2.91 -5.69 8.69
N LEU A 67 -3.62 -6.70 8.19
CA LEU A 67 -4.04 -6.74 6.79
C LEU A 67 -5.22 -5.78 6.59
N GLY A 68 -5.14 -4.92 5.59
CA GLY A 68 -6.19 -3.95 5.34
C GLY A 68 -6.04 -3.18 4.04
N GLN A 69 -7.05 -2.35 3.77
CA GLN A 69 -7.04 -1.41 2.67
C GLN A 69 -6.46 -0.06 3.13
N VAL A 70 -5.77 0.62 2.22
CA VAL A 70 -5.23 1.96 2.44
C VAL A 70 -5.29 2.76 1.15
N SER A 71 -5.64 4.04 1.26
CA SER A 71 -5.61 4.97 0.14
C SER A 71 -4.21 5.53 -0.06
N LEU A 72 -3.66 5.42 -1.27
CA LEU A 72 -2.37 6.02 -1.62
C LEU A 72 -2.42 7.54 -1.47
N SER A 73 -3.49 8.19 -1.89
CA SER A 73 -3.67 9.64 -1.73
C SER A 73 -3.71 10.06 -0.26
N ALA A 74 -4.32 9.25 0.62
CA ALA A 74 -4.27 9.49 2.07
C ALA A 74 -2.83 9.38 2.63
N LEU A 75 -2.03 8.43 2.12
CA LEU A 75 -0.62 8.30 2.50
C LEU A 75 0.22 9.51 2.13
N GLU A 76 -0.13 10.28 1.09
CA GLU A 76 0.57 11.55 0.79
C GLU A 76 0.45 12.57 1.94
N GLY A 77 -0.61 12.48 2.74
CA GLY A 77 -0.88 13.34 3.89
C GLY A 77 -0.15 12.93 5.17
N VAL A 78 0.29 11.68 5.27
CA VAL A 78 0.91 11.15 6.49
C VAL A 78 2.24 11.85 6.75
N ARG A 79 2.44 12.27 8.01
CA ARG A 79 3.68 12.87 8.51
C ARG A 79 4.04 12.23 9.83
N GLY A 80 5.32 11.93 10.02
CA GLY A 80 5.79 11.55 11.33
C GLY A 80 5.96 12.75 12.28
N PRO A 81 6.37 12.50 13.53
CA PRO A 81 6.39 13.49 14.61
C PRO A 81 7.25 14.74 14.33
N ARG A 82 8.27 14.63 13.47
CA ARG A 82 9.13 15.75 13.07
C ARG A 82 8.71 16.36 11.73
N GLY A 83 7.53 15.98 11.21
CA GLY A 83 6.99 16.49 9.95
C GLY A 83 7.62 15.85 8.71
N MET A 84 8.36 14.74 8.84
CA MET A 84 8.97 14.06 7.70
C MET A 84 7.96 13.15 7.00
N ARG A 85 8.19 12.97 5.70
CA ARG A 85 7.50 12.00 4.85
C ARG A 85 8.37 10.75 4.75
#